data_AF-J9UIX6-F1
#
_entry.id   AF-J9UIX6-F1
#
_cell.length_a   1.000
_cell.length_b   1.000
_cell.length_c   1.000
_cell.angle_alpha   90.00
_cell.angle_beta   90.00
_cell.angle_gamma   90.00
#
_symmetry.space_group_name_H-M   'P 1'
#
loop_
_entity.id
_entity.type
_entity.pdbx_description
1 polymer ?
#
loop_
_entity_poly.entity_id
_entity_poly.type
_entity_poly.pdbx_seq_one_letter_code
_entity_poly.pdbx_strand_id
1 'polypeptide(L)'
;MELTKSLEEKWRDYLPKEEESVEYYEISSNTLKDLGFIRYEISNYSINNYESIHNSNYWKLKNYLGLGASAVGYYNRERYENIKNVKTYIEHIKQNKKPIKEIEYIDRETQKKSLYFSL
;
A
#
# COMPACT_ATOMS: atom_id res chain seq x y z
N MET A 1 -7.28 -6.46 -0.20
CA MET A 1 -8.53 -5.78 -0.57
C MET A 1 -9.53 -6.89 -0.82
N GLU A 2 -10.31 -7.26 0.18
CA GLU A 2 -11.47 -8.11 -0.09
C GLU A 2 -12.52 -7.23 -0.73
N LEU A 3 -13.09 -7.67 -1.84
CA LEU A 3 -14.27 -7.05 -2.40
C LEU A 3 -15.36 -7.14 -1.33
N THR A 4 -16.20 -6.11 -1.21
CA THR A 4 -17.38 -6.28 -0.34
C THR A 4 -18.19 -7.46 -0.89
N LYS A 5 -18.84 -8.25 -0.02
CA LYS A 5 -19.70 -9.36 -0.47
C LYS A 5 -20.67 -8.96 -1.60
N SER A 6 -21.17 -7.72 -1.57
CA SER A 6 -22.02 -7.16 -2.61
C SER A 6 -21.32 -6.97 -3.97
N LEU A 7 -20.03 -6.65 -3.98
CA LEU A 7 -19.23 -6.54 -5.20
C LEU A 7 -18.83 -7.92 -5.71
N GLU A 8 -18.45 -8.85 -4.83
CA GLU A 8 -18.18 -10.23 -5.21
C GLU A 8 -19.40 -10.86 -5.88
N GLU A 9 -20.57 -10.72 -5.28
CA GLU A 9 -21.81 -11.28 -5.83
C GLU A 9 -22.20 -10.63 -7.16
N LYS A 10 -22.02 -9.31 -7.28
CA LYS A 10 -22.31 -8.57 -8.52
C LYS A 10 -21.38 -8.97 -9.67
N TRP A 11 -20.10 -9.19 -9.39
CA TRP A 11 -19.07 -9.45 -10.41
C TRP A 11 -18.66 -10.91 -10.50
N ARG A 12 -19.28 -11.80 -9.72
CA ARG A 12 -18.89 -13.22 -9.58
C ARG A 12 -18.63 -13.90 -10.91
N ASP A 13 -19.54 -13.73 -11.86
CA ASP A 13 -19.48 -14.44 -13.15
C ASP A 13 -18.44 -13.82 -14.10
N TYR A 14 -17.83 -12.69 -13.74
CA TYR A 14 -16.75 -12.00 -14.47
C TYR A 14 -15.40 -12.09 -13.77
N LEU A 15 -15.35 -12.58 -12.53
CA LEU A 15 -14.09 -12.74 -11.81
C LEU A 15 -13.37 -13.98 -12.36
N PRO A 16 -12.06 -13.89 -12.61
CA PRO A 16 -11.27 -15.06 -12.93
C PRO A 16 -11.33 -16.07 -11.78
N LYS A 17 -11.25 -17.34 -12.12
CA LYS A 17 -10.97 -18.39 -11.14
C LYS A 17 -9.60 -18.16 -10.50
N GLU A 18 -9.34 -18.83 -9.39
CA GLU A 18 -8.07 -18.69 -8.69
C GLU A 18 -6.89 -19.12 -9.58
N GLU A 19 -7.05 -20.21 -10.33
CA GLU A 19 -6.03 -20.70 -11.27
C GLU A 19 -5.79 -19.71 -12.41
N GLU A 20 -6.86 -19.13 -12.97
CA GLU A 20 -6.77 -18.09 -14.00
C GLU A 20 -6.08 -16.83 -13.48
N SER A 21 -6.32 -16.47 -12.21
CA SER A 21 -5.68 -15.32 -11.57
C SER A 21 -4.16 -15.49 -11.45
N VAL A 22 -3.72 -16.72 -11.13
CA VAL A 22 -2.28 -17.06 -11.11
C VAL A 22 -1.69 -16.96 -12.51
N GLU A 23 -2.36 -17.54 -13.51
CA GLU A 23 -1.93 -17.48 -14.90
C GLU A 23 -1.81 -16.03 -15.39
N TYR A 24 -2.81 -15.19 -15.14
CA TYR A 24 -2.79 -13.78 -15.54
C TYR A 24 -1.69 -12.99 -14.87
N TYR A 25 -1.40 -13.29 -13.61
CA TYR A 25 -0.28 -12.68 -12.90
C TYR A 25 1.08 -13.11 -13.50
N GLU A 26 1.26 -14.39 -13.84
CA GLU A 26 2.48 -14.88 -14.50
C GLU A 26 2.66 -14.26 -15.88
N ILE A 27 1.61 -14.20 -16.70
CA ILE A 27 1.61 -13.55 -18.01
C ILE A 27 2.02 -12.08 -17.87
N SER A 28 1.42 -11.36 -16.92
CA SER A 28 1.72 -9.94 -16.68
C SER A 28 3.18 -9.74 -16.25
N SER A 29 3.67 -10.57 -15.32
CA SER A 29 5.05 -10.52 -14.83
C SER A 29 6.06 -10.78 -15.95
N ASN A 30 5.83 -11.82 -16.77
CA ASN A 30 6.72 -12.18 -17.87
C ASN A 30 6.71 -11.11 -18.96
N THR A 31 5.53 -10.60 -19.33
CA THR A 31 5.40 -9.53 -20.33
C THR A 31 6.16 -8.27 -19.92
N LEU A 32 6.02 -7.83 -18.66
CA LEU A 32 6.75 -6.66 -18.16
C LEU A 32 8.26 -6.87 -18.16
N LYS A 33 8.70 -8.08 -17.77
CA LYS A 33 10.11 -8.46 -17.79
C LYS A 33 10.69 -8.43 -19.20
N ASP A 34 9.97 -8.97 -20.19
CA ASP A 34 10.40 -8.99 -21.60
C ASP A 34 10.49 -7.58 -22.19
N LEU A 35 9.69 -6.64 -21.67
CA LEU A 35 9.77 -5.22 -21.99
C LEU A 35 10.88 -4.46 -21.23
N GLY A 36 11.67 -5.14 -20.40
CA GLY A 36 12.80 -4.56 -19.66
C GLY A 36 12.43 -3.92 -18.32
N PHE A 37 11.21 -4.13 -17.82
CA PHE A 37 10.85 -3.70 -16.47
C PHE A 37 11.35 -4.69 -15.42
N ILE A 38 11.88 -4.15 -14.33
CA ILE A 38 12.37 -4.89 -13.18
C ILE A 38 11.31 -4.80 -12.09
N ARG A 39 10.95 -5.96 -11.54
CA ARG A 39 10.09 -6.02 -10.37
C ARG A 39 10.88 -5.64 -9.13
N TYR A 40 10.54 -4.51 -8.51
CA TYR A 40 11.25 -4.02 -7.32
C TYR A 40 10.44 -4.23 -6.02
N GLU A 41 9.18 -4.65 -6.10
CA GLU A 41 8.36 -5.09 -4.97
C GLU A 41 7.21 -6.03 -5.42
N ILE A 42 6.32 -6.42 -4.50
CA ILE A 42 5.28 -7.43 -4.75
C ILE A 42 4.35 -7.04 -5.91
N SER A 43 3.91 -5.79 -6.04
CA SER A 43 2.95 -5.42 -7.10
C SER A 43 3.47 -4.43 -8.13
N ASN A 44 4.72 -3.94 -8.00
CA ASN A 44 5.23 -2.88 -8.84
C ASN A 44 6.54 -3.22 -9.56
N TYR A 45 6.66 -2.59 -10.72
CA TYR A 45 7.74 -2.75 -11.68
C TYR A 45 8.20 -1.37 -12.11
N SER A 46 9.48 -1.22 -12.45
CA SER A 46 10.02 0.00 -13.03
C SER A 46 11.15 -0.31 -14.00
N ILE A 47 11.48 0.65 -14.84
CA ILE A 47 12.80 0.67 -15.47
C ILE A 47 13.84 0.88 -14.36
N ASN A 48 15.05 0.34 -14.55
CA ASN A 48 16.14 0.47 -13.58
C ASN A 48 16.36 1.94 -13.17
N ASN A 49 16.43 2.20 -11.86
CA ASN A 49 16.59 3.53 -11.24
C ASN A 49 15.35 4.45 -11.30
N TYR A 50 14.18 3.93 -11.68
CA TYR A 50 12.90 4.64 -11.66
C TYR A 50 11.90 4.03 -10.65
N GLU A 51 12.41 3.36 -9.62
CA GLU A 51 11.59 2.77 -8.57
C GLU A 51 10.85 3.87 -7.78
N SER A 52 9.59 3.63 -7.44
CA SER A 52 8.84 4.57 -6.59
C SER A 52 9.48 4.66 -5.21
N ILE A 53 10.00 5.84 -4.86
CA ILE A 53 10.54 6.13 -3.53
C ILE A 53 9.45 5.98 -2.47
N HIS A 54 8.22 6.42 -2.74
CA HIS A 54 7.12 6.33 -1.78
C HIS A 54 6.79 4.87 -1.44
N ASN A 55 6.63 4.02 -2.45
CA ASN A 55 6.30 2.60 -2.25
C ASN A 55 7.47 1.87 -1.59
N SER A 56 8.70 2.19 -2.00
CA SER A 56 9.91 1.66 -1.38
C SER A 56 10.02 2.04 0.11
N ASN A 57 9.69 3.28 0.47
CA ASN A 57 9.76 3.76 1.85
C ASN A 57 8.74 3.08 2.75
N TYR A 58 7.57 2.72 2.20
CA TYR A 58 6.55 1.96 2.91
C TYR A 58 7.12 0.63 3.42
N TRP A 59 7.73 -0.15 2.54
CA TRP A 59 8.33 -1.45 2.87
C TRP A 59 9.59 -1.35 3.73
N LYS A 60 10.42 -0.34 3.46
CA LYS A 60 11.69 -0.12 4.18
C LYS A 60 11.50 0.57 5.53
N LEU A 61 10.26 0.83 5.95
CA LEU A 61 9.93 1.62 7.15
C LEU A 61 10.78 2.90 7.26
N LYS A 62 10.96 3.59 6.13
CA LYS A 62 11.56 4.93 6.13
C LYS A 62 10.48 5.94 6.51
N ASN A 63 10.86 7.05 7.10
CA ASN A 63 9.89 8.08 7.44
C ASN A 63 9.19 8.63 6.18
N TYR A 64 7.87 8.71 6.19
CA TYR A 64 7.05 9.38 5.18
C TYR A 64 5.76 9.93 5.80
N LEU A 65 5.24 11.01 5.21
CA LEU A 65 4.02 11.65 5.67
C LEU A 65 2.81 11.17 4.86
N GLY A 66 1.76 10.75 5.56
CA GLY A 66 0.45 10.46 5.00
C GLY A 66 -0.42 11.70 5.08
N LEU A 67 -0.69 12.33 3.95
CA LEU A 67 -1.53 13.54 3.86
C LEU A 67 -2.84 13.22 3.15
N GLY A 68 -3.93 13.83 3.62
CA GLY A 68 -5.28 13.55 3.14
C GLY A 68 -6.05 12.54 3.99
N ALA A 69 -7.36 12.48 3.76
CA ALA A 69 -8.24 11.56 4.44
C ALA A 69 -7.90 10.10 4.09
N SER A 70 -7.94 9.21 5.07
CA SER A 70 -7.51 7.79 4.97
C SER A 70 -6.02 7.56 4.68
N ALA A 71 -5.20 8.60 4.53
CA ALA A 71 -3.79 8.43 4.27
C ALA A 71 -3.07 7.80 5.47
N VAL A 72 -2.10 6.94 5.18
CA VAL A 72 -1.21 6.34 6.19
C VAL A 72 0.14 7.04 6.11
N GLY A 73 0.73 7.32 7.27
CA GLY A 73 2.10 7.80 7.37
C GLY A 73 2.91 6.93 8.34
N TYR A 74 4.22 7.05 8.25
CA TYR A 74 5.15 6.46 9.20
C TYR A 74 6.20 7.49 9.60
N TYR A 75 6.26 7.86 10.86
CA TYR A 75 7.25 8.82 11.35
C TYR A 75 7.68 8.46 12.76
N ASN A 76 9.00 8.40 13.00
CA ASN A 76 9.57 8.19 14.33
C ASN A 76 9.03 6.92 15.04
N ARG A 77 8.91 5.81 14.31
CA ARG A 77 8.34 4.53 14.79
C ARG A 77 6.83 4.52 15.06
N GLU A 78 6.13 5.57 14.70
CA GLU A 78 4.67 5.64 14.74
C GLU A 78 4.13 5.51 13.31
N ARG A 79 3.37 4.44 13.06
CA ARG A 79 2.51 4.37 11.89
C ARG A 79 1.16 4.97 12.27
N TYR A 80 0.65 5.91 11.49
CA TYR A 80 -0.63 6.53 11.78
C TYR A 80 -1.57 6.44 10.58
N GLU A 81 -2.86 6.32 10.85
CA GLU A 81 -3.93 6.40 9.86
C GLU A 81 -4.70 7.71 10.09
N ASN A 82 -4.86 8.51 9.03
CA ASN A 82 -5.72 9.68 9.07
C ASN A 82 -7.20 9.28 9.02
N ILE A 83 -8.05 10.15 9.56
CA ILE A 83 -9.50 10.00 9.54
C ILE A 83 -9.99 9.79 8.10
N LYS A 84 -10.80 8.74 7.90
CA LYS A 84 -11.31 8.35 6.57
C LYS A 84 -12.37 9.31 6.04
N ASN A 85 -13.25 9.80 6.92
CA ASN A 85 -14.30 10.72 6.53
C ASN A 85 -13.68 12.08 6.16
N VAL A 86 -13.81 12.46 4.88
CA VAL A 86 -13.24 13.69 4.33
C VAL A 86 -13.73 14.94 5.06
N LYS A 87 -15.01 15.00 5.43
CA LYS A 87 -15.58 16.15 6.14
C LYS A 87 -14.94 16.31 7.53
N THR A 88 -14.90 15.23 8.32
CA THR A 88 -14.29 15.24 9.65
C THR A 88 -12.77 15.50 9.58
N TYR A 89 -12.08 14.95 8.59
CA TYR A 89 -10.66 15.25 8.32
C TYR A 89 -10.43 16.75 8.13
N ILE A 90 -11.22 17.38 7.26
CA ILE A 90 -11.12 18.82 6.98
C ILE A 90 -11.47 19.65 8.24
N GLU A 91 -12.48 19.26 9.01
CA GLU A 91 -12.86 19.94 10.24
C GLU A 91 -11.73 19.94 11.28
N HIS A 92 -11.02 18.81 11.46
CA HIS A 92 -9.86 18.75 12.35
C HIS A 92 -8.73 19.66 11.89
N ILE A 93 -8.39 19.64 10.60
CA ILE A 93 -7.36 20.51 10.03
C ILE A 93 -7.72 21.99 10.24
N LYS A 94 -8.97 22.38 9.98
CA LYS A 94 -9.44 23.76 10.19
C LYS A 94 -9.35 24.21 11.66
N GLN A 95 -9.41 23.28 12.60
CA GLN A 95 -9.25 23.54 14.04
C GLN A 95 -7.80 23.41 14.52
N ASN A 96 -6.83 23.29 13.61
CA ASN A 96 -5.42 23.04 13.90
C ASN A 96 -5.17 21.78 14.75
N LYS A 97 -6.02 20.76 14.58
CA LYS A 97 -5.89 19.44 15.21
C LYS A 97 -5.34 18.44 14.21
N LYS A 98 -4.47 17.52 14.66
CA LYS A 98 -4.02 16.40 13.84
C LYS A 98 -5.22 15.51 13.50
N PRO A 99 -5.50 15.21 12.22
CA PRO A 99 -6.65 14.40 11.82
C PRO A 99 -6.32 12.89 11.89
N ILE A 100 -5.68 12.46 12.98
CA ILE A 100 -5.24 11.08 13.18
C ILE A 100 -6.37 10.30 13.83
N LYS A 101 -6.72 9.16 13.23
CA LYS A 101 -7.70 8.21 13.77
C LYS A 101 -7.02 7.21 14.70
N GLU A 102 -5.87 6.69 14.28
CA GLU A 102 -5.19 5.60 14.96
C GLU A 102 -3.68 5.74 14.81
N ILE A 103 -2.94 5.33 15.85
CA ILE A 103 -1.48 5.27 15.88
C ILE A 103 -1.08 3.87 16.33
N GLU A 104 -0.27 3.21 15.53
CA GLU A 104 0.41 1.95 15.82
C GLU A 104 1.88 2.25 16.10
N TYR A 105 2.40 1.80 17.25
CA TYR A 105 3.82 1.88 17.55
C TYR A 105 4.54 0.63 17.03
N ILE A 106 5.53 0.83 16.16
CA ILE A 106 6.29 -0.25 15.54
C ILE A 106 7.55 -0.51 16.36
N ASP A 107 7.55 -1.60 17.10
CA ASP A 107 8.70 -2.04 17.90
C ASP A 107 9.87 -2.56 17.03
N ARG A 108 11.02 -2.78 17.67
CA ARG A 108 12.25 -3.21 16.98
C ARG A 108 12.12 -4.58 16.32
N GLU A 109 11.33 -5.49 16.88
CA GLU A 109 11.16 -6.83 16.32
C GLU A 109 10.30 -6.78 15.06
N THR A 110 9.27 -5.94 15.06
CA THR A 110 8.42 -5.66 13.90
C THR A 110 9.21 -4.96 12.79
N GLN A 111 10.11 -4.04 13.15
CA GLN A 111 11.03 -3.43 12.19
C GLN A 111 11.94 -4.47 11.52
N LYS A 112 12.53 -5.39 12.30
CA LYS A 112 13.37 -6.46 11.74
C LYS A 112 12.57 -7.36 10.79
N LYS A 113 11.34 -7.72 11.15
CA LYS A 113 10.45 -8.51 10.28
C LYS A 113 10.16 -7.82 8.95
N SER A 114 9.93 -6.50 8.96
CA SER A 114 9.70 -5.74 7.72
C SER A 114 10.91 -5.78 6.77
N LEU A 115 12.12 -5.88 7.32
CA LEU A 115 13.35 -5.91 6.52
C LEU A 115 13.42 -7.17 5.64
N TYR A 116 12.90 -8.31 6.13
CA TYR A 116 12.81 -9.56 5.37
C TYR A 116 11.92 -9.46 4.14
N PHE A 117 10.90 -8.60 4.16
CA PHE A 117 10.02 -8.36 3.02
C PHE A 117 10.51 -7.22 2.11
N SER A 118 11.63 -6.58 2.45
CA SER A 118 12.21 -5.44 1.71
C SER A 118 13.48 -5.78 0.92
N LEU A 119 13.92 -7.04 0.99
CA LEU A 119 15.02 -7.65 0.22
C LEU A 119 14.45 -8.56 -0.86
#